data_AF-A0A425WQW1-F1
#
_entry.id   AF-A0A425WQW1-F1
#
_cell.length_a   1.000
_cell.length_b   1.000
_cell.length_c   1.000
_cell.angle_alpha   90.00
_cell.angle_beta   90.00
_cell.angle_gamma   90.00
#
_symmetry.space_group_name_H-M   'P 1'
#
loop_
_entity.id
_entity.type
_entity.pdbx_description
1 polymer ?
#
loop_
_entity_poly.entity_id
_entity_poly.type
_entity_poly.pdbx_seq_one_letter_code
_entity_poly.pdbx_strand_id
1 'polypeptide(L)' 'MLERIHSLASSCTLAPAREALLCLSGIGFRCAFTFCAKMYDFSRLCSGRKVTSWLGLSPSQSSSAD' A
#
# COMPACT_ATOMS: atom_id res chain seq x y z
N MET A 1 23.51 0.00 2.12
CA MET A 1 22.32 0.73 1.60
C MET A 1 21.05 0.41 2.39
N LEU A 2 20.76 -0.86 2.69
CA LEU A 2 19.62 -1.28 3.53
C LEU A 2 19.61 -0.66 4.93
N GLU A 3 20.77 -0.48 5.57
CA GLU A 3 20.84 0.10 6.93
C GLU A 3 20.31 1.54 7.02
N ARG A 4 20.54 2.37 6.00
CA ARG A 4 19.97 3.74 5.96
C ARG A 4 18.45 3.73 5.83
N ILE A 5 17.91 2.73 5.11
CA ILE A 5 16.46 2.57 4.92
C ILE A 5 15.82 2.15 6.25
N HIS A 6 16.45 1.25 7.02
CA HIS A 6 15.96 0.86 8.34
C HIS A 6 15.86 2.06 9.29
N SER A 7 16.90 2.91 9.34
CA SER A 7 16.88 4.13 10.14
C SER A 7 15.72 5.06 9.74
N LEU A 8 15.58 5.40 8.46
CA LEU A 8 14.49 6.26 7.97
C LEU A 8 13.10 5.66 8.19
N ALA A 9 12.99 4.34 8.08
CA ALA A 9 11.72 3.64 8.26
C ALA A 9 11.29 3.58 9.74
N SER A 10 12.23 3.62 10.68
CA SER A 10 11.91 3.68 12.12
C SER A 10 11.33 5.03 12.54
N SER A 11 11.74 6.13 11.89
CA SER A 11 11.22 7.48 12.12
C SER A 11 9.96 7.81 11.31
N CYS A 12 9.48 6.88 10.47
CA CYS A 12 8.39 7.13 9.55
C CYS A 12 7.03 6.90 10.22
N THR A 13 6.09 7.83 10.05
CA THR A 13 4.69 7.70 10.50
C THR A 13 3.98 6.47 9.94
N LEU A 14 4.53 5.87 8.89
CA LEU A 14 4.04 4.66 8.23
C LEU A 14 4.53 3.35 8.88
N ALA A 15 5.30 3.41 9.98
CA ALA A 15 5.83 2.24 10.67
C ALA A 15 4.76 1.18 11.06
N PRO A 16 3.57 1.55 11.60
CA PRO A 16 2.54 0.56 11.93
C PRO A 16 2.04 -0.23 10.71
N ALA A 17 1.86 0.46 9.57
CA ALA A 17 1.42 -0.17 8.33
C ALA A 17 2.49 -1.10 7.74
N ARG A 18 3.78 -0.72 7.86
CA ARG A 18 4.89 -1.59 7.46
C ARG A 18 4.92 -2.87 8.27
N GLU A 19 4.81 -2.79 9.60
CA GLU A 19 4.82 -3.98 10.47
C GLU A 19 3.66 -4.93 10.14
N ALA A 20 2.46 -4.38 9.89
CA ALA A 20 1.32 -5.19 9.47
C ALA A 20 1.58 -5.94 8.15
N LEU A 21 2.29 -5.33 7.19
CA LEU A 21 2.68 -5.99 5.95
C LEU A 21 3.75 -7.06 6.16
N LEU A 22 4.66 -6.88 7.11
CA LEU A 22 5.70 -7.86 7.41
C LEU A 22 5.16 -9.13 8.10
N CYS A 23 3.97 -9.05 8.71
CA CYS A 23 3.25 -10.23 9.20
C CYS A 23 2.73 -11.14 8.08
N LEU A 24 2.72 -10.69 6.82
CA LEU A 24 2.26 -11.47 5.68
C LEU A 24 3.42 -12.31 5.12
N SER A 25 3.15 -13.60 4.91
CA SER A 25 4.12 -14.52 4.30
C SER A 25 4.55 -14.04 2.91
N GLY A 26 5.86 -14.01 2.66
CA GLY A 26 6.44 -13.61 1.37
C GLY A 26 6.66 -12.11 1.20
N ILE A 27 6.32 -11.27 2.18
CA ILE A 27 6.59 -9.82 2.11
C ILE A 27 7.93 -9.50 2.79
N GLY A 28 8.89 -9.02 1.99
CA GLY A 28 10.17 -8.51 2.49
C GLY A 28 10.12 -7.03 2.90
N PHE A 29 11.05 -6.63 3.79
CA PHE A 29 11.18 -5.25 4.30
C PHE A 29 11.20 -4.18 3.21
N ARG A 30 12.00 -4.41 2.16
CA ARG A 30 12.09 -3.45 1.04
C ARG A 30 10.74 -3.26 0.36
N CYS A 31 10.01 -4.35 0.09
CA CYS A 31 8.69 -4.30 -0.53
C CYS A 31 7.69 -3.55 0.36
N ALA A 32 7.58 -3.94 1.64
CA ALA A 32 6.69 -3.29 2.60
C ALA A 32 6.99 -1.78 2.72
N PHE A 33 8.25 -1.41 2.87
CA PHE A 33 8.66 -0.01 2.99
C PHE A 33 8.36 0.80 1.73
N THR A 34 8.74 0.30 0.54
CA THR A 34 8.42 1.02 -0.72
C THR A 34 6.93 1.13 -0.97
N PHE A 35 6.13 0.13 -0.56
CA PHE A 35 4.69 0.19 -0.68
C PHE A 35 4.12 1.28 0.23
N CYS A 36 4.47 1.28 1.52
CA CYS A 36 4.08 2.32 2.46
C CYS A 36 4.46 3.73 1.95
N ALA A 37 5.69 3.89 1.47
CA ALA A 37 6.18 5.16 0.93
C ALA A 37 5.41 5.62 -0.33
N LYS A 38 5.02 4.68 -1.20
CA LYS A 38 4.19 4.98 -2.37
C LYS A 38 2.76 5.35 -2.01
N MET A 39 2.21 4.75 -0.95
CA MET A 39 0.83 5.00 -0.56
C MET A 39 0.67 6.33 0.14
N TYR A 40 1.54 6.66 1.11
CA TYR A 40 1.50 7.85 1.97
C TYR A 40 0.22 8.02 2.81
N ASP A 41 -0.95 7.71 2.24
CA ASP A 41 -2.27 7.70 2.86
C ASP A 41 -3.04 6.41 2.50
N PHE A 42 -3.27 5.57 3.51
CA PHE A 42 -4.02 4.32 3.39
C PHE A 42 -5.54 4.52 3.36
N SER A 43 -6.06 5.71 3.62
CA SER A 43 -7.50 6.01 3.55
C SER A 43 -8.09 5.75 2.15
N ARG A 44 -7.22 5.80 1.13
CA ARG A 44 -7.54 5.46 -0.25
C ARG A 44 -7.87 3.98 -0.44
N LEU A 45 -7.48 3.11 0.50
CA LEU A 45 -7.74 1.67 0.47
C LEU A 45 -8.81 1.20 1.48
N CYS A 46 -9.68 2.10 1.96
CA CYS A 46 -10.70 1.76 2.96
C CYS A 46 -11.79 0.76 2.51
N SER A 47 -11.77 0.28 1.27
CA SER A 47 -12.64 -0.80 0.82
C SER A 47 -12.00 -1.61 -0.30
N GLY A 48 -12.34 -2.89 -0.39
CA GLY A 48 -11.87 -3.75 -1.49
C GLY A 48 -12.17 -3.15 -2.87
N ARG A 49 -13.29 -2.43 -3.02
CA ARG A 49 -13.67 -1.74 -4.27
C ARG A 49 -12.73 -0.57 -4.61
N LYS A 50 -12.30 0.19 -3.59
CA LYS A 50 -11.31 1.25 -3.79
C LYS A 50 -9.92 0.68 -4.11
N VAL A 51 -9.56 -0.42 -3.46
CA VAL A 51 -8.32 -1.16 -3.75
C VAL A 51 -8.31 -1.64 -5.20
N THR A 52 -9.37 -2.30 -5.66
CA THR A 52 -9.45 -2.80 -7.05
C THR A 52 -9.50 -1.67 -8.07
N SER A 53 -10.18 -0.56 -7.77
CA SER A 53 -10.16 0.64 -8.61
C SER A 53 -8.76 1.26 -8.70
N TRP A 54 -8.05 1.39 -7.58
CA TRP A 54 -6.68 1.92 -7.55
C TRP A 54 -5.69 1.04 -8.35
N LEU A 55 -5.89 -0.29 -8.33
CA LEU A 55 -5.11 -1.23 -9.11
C LEU A 55 -5.49 -1.26 -10.61
N GLY A 56 -6.50 -0.48 -11.04
CA GLY A 56 -7.01 -0.52 -12.41
C GLY A 56 -7.79 -1.81 -12.74
N LEU A 57 -8.20 -2.56 -11.72
CA LEU A 57 -8.93 -3.83 -11.84
C LEU A 57 -10.45 -3.64 -11.73
N SER A 58 -10.92 -2.44 -11.40
CA SER A 58 -12.37 -2.16 -11.33
C SER A 58 -12.95 -2.09 -12.75
N PRO A 59 -13.94 -2.94 -13.08
CA PRO A 59 -14.64 -2.84 -14.35
C PRO A 59 -15.33 -1.49 -14.46
N SER A 60 -15.15 -0.82 -15.60
CA SER A 60 -15.82 0.45 -15.93
C SER A 60 -17.01 0.15 -16.84
N GLN A 61 -18.07 -0.44 -16.30
CA GLN A 61 -19.31 -0.66 -17.05
C GLN A 61 -20.24 0.53 -16.79
N SER A 62 -20.21 1.53 -17.68
CA SER A 62 -21.26 2.55 -17.74
C SER A 62 -22.31 2.07 -18.73
N SER A 63 -23.51 1.73 -18.24
CA SER A 63 -24.67 1.56 -19.10
C SER A 63 -25.13 2.93 -19.56
N SER A 64 -24.72 3.35 -20.77
CA SER A 64 -25.33 4.47 -21.47
C SER A 64 -26.66 3.98 -22.04
N ALA A 65 -27.69 3.87 -21.19
CA ALA A 65 -29.05 3.71 -21.65
C ALA A 65 -29.61 5.11 -21.90
N ASP A 66 -29.52 5.57 -23.15
CA ASP A 66 -30.40 6.57 -23.76
C ASP A 66 -31.31 5.84 -24.76
#